data_AF-A0A356QFW7-F1
#
_entry.id   AF-A0A356QFW7-F1
#
_cell.length_a   1.000
_cell.length_b   1.000
_cell.length_c   1.000
_cell.angle_alpha   90.00
_cell.angle_beta   90.00
_cell.angle_gamma   90.00
#
_symmetry.space_group_name_H-M   'P 1'
#
loop_
_entity.id
_entity.type
_entity.pdbx_description
1 polymer ?
#
loop_
_entity_poly.entity_id
_entity_poly.type
_entity_poly.pdbx_seq_one_letter_code
_entity_poly.pdbx_strand_id
1 'polypeptide(L)' 'YHNTAVVYDRAKGRVGQYRKMHIPDDPGFYEKFYFTPGDADDARKEGFTPIDTSVGRLGILVCWDQW' A
#
# COMPACT_ATOMS: atom_id res chain seq x y z
N TYR A 1 8.84 -10.59 0.03
CA TYR A 1 7.62 -10.27 0.81
C TYR A 1 7.22 -8.83 0.53
N HIS A 2 6.04 -8.35 0.95
CA HIS A 2 5.67 -6.93 0.80
C HIS A 2 5.14 -6.36 2.11
N ASN A 3 5.45 -5.09 2.39
CA ASN A 3 4.78 -4.31 3.42
C ASN A 3 3.42 -3.85 2.88
N THR A 4 2.32 -4.29 3.50
CA THR A 4 0.98 -4.21 2.91
C THR A 4 -0.05 -3.67 3.91
N ALA A 5 -0.77 -2.61 3.52
CA ALA A 5 -2.00 -2.19 4.19
C ALA A 5 -3.20 -2.89 3.56
N VAL A 6 -4.16 -3.35 4.37
CA VAL A 6 -5.40 -3.97 3.90
C VAL A 6 -6.59 -3.18 4.43
N VAL A 7 -7.53 -2.85 3.56
CA VAL A 7 -8.71 -2.06 3.92
C VAL A 7 -9.92 -2.98 4.06
N TYR A 8 -10.52 -2.93 5.25
CA TYR A 8 -11.81 -3.55 5.55
C TYR A 8 -12.86 -2.46 5.71
N ASP A 9 -13.89 -2.57 4.89
CA ASP A 9 -15.07 -1.74 4.93
C ASP A 9 -16.20 -2.46 5.67
N ARG A 10 -16.96 -1.71 6.48
CA ARG A 10 -18.05 -2.26 7.30
C ARG A 10 -19.16 -2.91 6.45
N ALA A 11 -19.50 -2.32 5.30
CA ALA A 11 -20.59 -2.78 4.45
C ALA A 11 -20.13 -3.75 3.37
N LYS A 12 -18.89 -3.62 2.89
CA LYS A 12 -18.35 -4.35 1.73
C LYS A 12 -17.32 -5.44 2.08
N GLY A 13 -16.88 -5.54 3.34
CA GLY A 13 -15.84 -6.48 3.76
C GLY A 13 -14.45 -6.02 3.31
N ARG A 14 -13.56 -6.94 2.91
CA ARG A 14 -12.23 -6.57 2.39
C ARG A 14 -12.36 -5.94 1.00
N VAL A 15 -12.03 -4.66 0.89
CA VAL A 15 -12.25 -3.86 -0.34
C VAL A 15 -10.99 -3.54 -1.11
N GLY A 16 -9.82 -3.78 -0.53
CA GLY A 16 -8.56 -3.57 -1.23
C GLY A 16 -7.35 -3.76 -0.34
N GLN A 17 -6.19 -3.61 -0.96
CA GLN A 17 -4.91 -3.58 -0.29
C GLN A 17 -3.98 -2.65 -1.05
N TYR A 18 -2.99 -2.11 -0.36
CA TYR A 18 -1.93 -1.28 -0.92
C TYR A 18 -0.58 -1.82 -0.45
N ARG A 19 0.34 -2.04 -1.39
CA ARG A 19 1.72 -2.45 -1.11
C ARG A 19 2.60 -1.21 -1.13
N LYS A 20 3.39 -1.03 -0.07
CA LYS A 20 4.34 0.09 0.09
C LYS A 20 5.23 0.22 -1.15
N MET A 21 5.35 1.41 -1.71
CA MET A 21 6.06 1.64 -2.98
C MET A 21 7.50 2.08 -2.72
N HIS A 22 7.69 3.02 -1.79
CA HIS A 22 8.99 3.56 -1.42
C HIS A 22 9.52 2.81 -0.20
N ILE A 23 10.52 1.95 -0.42
CA ILE A 23 11.10 1.10 0.62
C ILE A 23 12.39 1.75 1.15
N PRO A 24 12.44 2.18 2.44
CA PRO A 24 13.63 2.80 3.01
C PRO A 24 14.74 1.77 3.24
N ASP A 25 15.96 2.28 3.29
CA ASP A 25 17.14 1.49 3.65
C ASP A 25 18.20 2.40 4.29
N ASP A 26 18.05 2.57 5.60
CA ASP A 26 18.93 3.38 6.44
C ASP A 26 19.31 2.56 7.70
N PRO A 27 20.37 2.94 8.45
CA PRO A 27 20.68 2.29 9.72
C PRO A 27 19.47 2.25 10.67
N GLY A 28 19.05 1.04 11.05
CA GLY A 28 17.85 0.81 11.87
C GLY A 28 16.54 0.66 11.09
N PHE A 29 16.56 0.86 9.76
CA PHE A 29 15.39 0.79 8.87
C PHE A 29 15.72 0.03 7.57
N TYR A 30 16.19 -1.22 7.72
CA TYR A 30 16.61 -2.08 6.61
C TYR A 30 15.44 -2.74 5.85
N GLU A 31 14.41 -1.97 5.49
CA GLU A 31 13.18 -2.51 4.91
C GLU A 31 13.41 -3.15 3.53
N LYS A 32 14.36 -2.66 2.72
CA LYS A 32 14.69 -3.23 1.39
C LYS A 32 15.15 -4.67 1.45
N PHE A 33 15.72 -5.12 2.57
CA PHE A 33 16.10 -6.52 2.75
C PHE A 33 14.88 -7.45 2.83
N TYR A 34 13.78 -6.98 3.42
CA TYR A 34 12.61 -7.80 3.71
C TYR A 34 11.51 -7.66 2.66
N PHE A 35 11.30 -6.42 2.18
CA PHE A 35 10.15 -6.07 1.37
C PHE A 35 10.55 -5.69 -0.06
N THR A 36 10.06 -6.49 -1.00
CA THR A 36 10.01 -6.12 -2.41
C THR A 36 9.11 -4.88 -2.55
N PRO A 37 9.55 -3.84 -3.29
CA PRO A 37 8.71 -2.68 -3.59
C PRO A 37 7.34 -3.10 -4.16
N GLY A 38 6.32 -2.29 -3.93
CA GLY A 38 5.01 -2.50 -4.51
C GLY A 38 5.05 -2.47 -6.05
N ASP A 39 4.14 -3.20 -6.67
CA ASP A 39 4.07 -3.35 -8.11
C ASP A 39 3.22 -2.23 -8.72
N ALA A 40 3.82 -1.34 -9.52
CA ALA A 40 3.07 -0.34 -10.27
C ALA A 40 2.54 -0.97 -11.57
N ASP A 41 1.22 -1.06 -11.71
CA ASP A 41 0.56 -1.57 -12.92
C ASP A 41 -0.82 -0.95 -13.06
N ASP A 42 -0.95 -0.01 -14.00
CA ASP A 42 -2.18 0.72 -14.25
C ASP A 42 -3.33 -0.18 -14.73
N ALA A 43 -3.02 -1.25 -15.49
CA ALA A 43 -4.03 -2.17 -16.00
C ALA A 43 -4.61 -3.02 -14.86
N ARG A 44 -3.77 -3.39 -13.89
CA ARG A 44 -4.19 -4.13 -12.68
C ARG A 44 -4.64 -3.23 -11.54
N LYS A 45 -4.58 -1.90 -11.71
CA LYS A 45 -4.86 -0.91 -10.66
C LYS A 45 -3.97 -1.09 -9.43
N GLU A 46 -2.72 -1.48 -9.63
CA GLU A 46 -1.71 -1.66 -8.59
C GLU A 46 -0.73 -0.46 -8.58
N GLY A 47 -0.24 -0.05 -7.41
CA GLY A 47 0.55 1.17 -7.22
C GLY A 47 -0.21 2.21 -6.39
N PHE A 48 -0.02 3.50 -6.68
CA PHE A 48 -0.70 4.62 -6.01
C PHE A 48 -2.17 4.75 -6.42
N THR A 49 -2.95 3.70 -6.19
CA THR A 49 -4.35 3.61 -6.57
C THR A 49 -5.25 3.72 -5.35
N PRO A 50 -6.15 4.71 -5.29
CA PRO A 50 -7.11 4.83 -4.19
C PRO A 50 -8.08 3.65 -4.12
N ILE A 51 -8.50 3.31 -2.90
CA ILE A 51 -9.45 2.22 -2.62
C ILE A 51 -10.84 2.81 -2.32
N ASP A 52 -11.85 2.36 -3.06
CA ASP A 52 -13.24 2.80 -2.87
C ASP A 52 -13.91 2.04 -1.71
N THR A 53 -14.35 2.78 -0.69
CA THR A 53 -15.04 2.23 0.49
C THR A 53 -16.50 2.68 0.52
N SER A 54 -17.25 2.35 1.57
CA SER A 54 -18.60 2.87 1.83
C SER A 54 -18.58 4.30 2.38
N VAL A 55 -17.46 4.75 2.92
CA VAL A 55 -17.31 6.08 3.55
C VAL A 55 -16.57 7.08 2.67
N GLY A 56 -16.04 6.65 1.52
CA GLY A 56 -15.34 7.49 0.57
C GLY A 56 -14.19 6.78 -0.15
N ARG A 57 -13.48 7.52 -1.00
CA ARG A 57 -12.29 7.07 -1.72
C ARG A 57 -11.04 7.35 -0.88
N LEU A 58 -10.32 6.30 -0.47
CA LEU A 58 -9.16 6.40 0.40
C LEU A 58 -7.85 6.32 -0.39
N GLY A 59 -7.04 7.38 -0.35
CA GLY A 59 -5.65 7.35 -0.80
C GLY A 59 -4.76 6.80 0.30
N ILE A 60 -4.60 5.48 0.35
CA ILE A 60 -3.79 4.80 1.38
C ILE A 60 -2.33 4.73 0.92
N LEU A 61 -1.41 5.03 1.84
CA LEU A 61 0.03 4.92 1.71
C LEU A 61 0.61 4.23 2.95
N VAL A 62 1.89 3.85 2.93
CA VAL A 62 2.55 3.25 4.10
C VAL A 62 3.88 3.95 4.41
N CYS A 63 3.94 4.60 5.57
CA CYS A 63 5.18 5.08 6.19
C CYS A 63 6.02 5.98 5.24
N TRP A 64 7.12 5.46 4.70
CA TRP A 64 8.08 6.19 3.87
C TRP A 64 7.48 6.70 2.56
N ASP A 65 6.33 6.18 2.12
CA ASP A 65 5.60 6.69 0.96
C ASP A 65 5.17 8.16 1.07
N GLN A 66 5.17 8.75 2.28
CA GLN A 66 4.76 10.15 2.50
C GLN A 66 5.86 11.19 2.18
N TRP A 67 7.10 10.74 1.96
CA TRP A 67 8.27 11.58 1.69
C TRP A 67 8.75 11.39 0.25
#